data_AF-A0A0A1F5W5-F1
#
_entry.id   AF-A0A0A1F5W5-F1
#
_cell.length_a   1.000
_cell.length_b   1.000
_cell.length_c   1.000
_cell.angle_alpha   90.00
_cell.angle_beta   90.00
_cell.angle_gamma   90.00
#
_symmetry.space_group_name_H-M   'P 1'
#
loop_
_entity.id
_entity.type
_entity.pdbx_description
1 polymer ?
#
loop_
_entity_poly.entity_id
_entity_poly.type
_entity_poly.pdbx_seq_one_letter_code
_entity_poly.pdbx_strand_id
1 'polypeptide(L)'
;MGETSVAELAKPFSISPSAVTKHLKVLQRAKLITQGRQAQWRPCQLNAAPLHEAADFIGQYREHWEQSLDRLDAYLKNLQSEETKSAGKKK
;
A
#
# COMPACT_ATOMS: atom_id res chain seq x y z
N MET A 1 -8.35 0.31 -22.42
CA MET A 1 -9.11 0.10 -21.18
C MET A 1 -10.26 -0.84 -21.54
N GLY A 2 -10.09 -2.14 -21.29
CA GLY A 2 -11.00 -3.17 -21.78
C GLY A 2 -11.95 -3.61 -20.68
N GLU A 3 -13.25 -3.61 -20.99
CA GLU A 3 -14.25 -4.26 -20.14
C GLU A 3 -14.10 -5.77 -20.29
N THR A 4 -13.89 -6.48 -19.18
CA THR A 4 -13.78 -7.96 -19.20
C THR A 4 -14.85 -8.55 -18.29
N SER A 5 -15.46 -9.64 -18.76
CA SER A 5 -16.47 -10.37 -18.00
C SER A 5 -15.85 -11.13 -16.83
N VAL A 6 -16.62 -11.37 -15.77
CA VAL A 6 -16.17 -12.15 -14.60
C VAL A 6 -15.71 -13.56 -15.00
N ALA A 7 -16.36 -14.17 -15.99
CA ALA A 7 -16.00 -15.50 -16.48
C ALA A 7 -14.65 -15.50 -17.20
N GLU A 8 -14.32 -14.44 -17.94
CA GLU A 8 -13.02 -14.28 -18.58
C GLU A 8 -11.92 -13.91 -17.59
N LEU A 9 -12.23 -13.08 -16.60
CA LEU A 9 -11.32 -12.78 -15.48
C LEU A 9 -10.97 -14.04 -14.68
N ALA A 10 -11.85 -15.04 -14.61
CA ALA A 10 -11.59 -16.28 -13.90
C ALA A 10 -10.67 -17.26 -14.65
N LYS A 11 -10.64 -17.22 -15.99
CA LYS A 11 -9.85 -18.16 -16.83
C LYS A 11 -8.36 -18.24 -16.49
N PRO A 12 -7.63 -17.14 -16.21
CA PRO A 12 -6.20 -17.21 -15.92
C PRO A 12 -5.87 -17.69 -14.50
N PHE A 13 -6.85 -17.79 -13.59
CA PHE A 13 -6.58 -18.16 -12.21
C PHE A 13 -6.93 -19.62 -11.94
N SER A 14 -6.00 -20.35 -11.33
CA SER A 14 -6.16 -21.74 -10.86
C SER A 14 -6.93 -21.82 -9.53
N ILE A 15 -7.99 -21.01 -9.37
CA ILE A 15 -8.85 -20.98 -8.18
C ILE A 15 -10.31 -21.24 -8.57
N SER A 16 -11.13 -21.63 -7.59
CA SER A 16 -12.54 -21.90 -7.86
C SER A 16 -13.29 -20.62 -8.28
N PRO A 17 -14.32 -20.71 -9.15
CA PRO A 17 -15.15 -19.55 -9.54
C PRO A 17 -15.82 -18.84 -8.35
N SER A 18 -16.12 -19.59 -7.28
CA SER A 18 -16.63 -19.05 -6.02
C SER A 18 -15.58 -18.18 -5.32
N ALA A 19 -14.30 -18.60 -5.32
CA ALA A 19 -13.20 -17.80 -4.80
C ALA A 19 -13.02 -16.51 -5.60
N VAL A 20 -13.02 -16.56 -6.94
CA VAL A 20 -12.96 -15.35 -7.80
C VAL A 20 -14.08 -14.37 -7.44
N THR A 21 -15.32 -14.86 -7.31
CA THR A 21 -16.48 -14.04 -6.93
C THR A 21 -16.30 -13.38 -5.56
N LYS A 22 -15.72 -14.10 -4.59
CA LYS A 22 -15.43 -13.54 -3.26
C LYS A 22 -14.37 -12.43 -3.34
N HIS A 23 -13.31 -12.62 -4.11
CA HIS A 23 -12.28 -11.58 -4.32
C HIS A 23 -12.86 -10.34 -5.01
N LEU A 24 -13.69 -10.52 -6.05
CA LEU A 24 -14.35 -9.40 -6.73
C LEU A 24 -15.24 -8.58 -5.78
N LYS A 25 -15.97 -9.23 -4.88
CA LYS A 25 -16.76 -8.53 -3.85
C LYS A 25 -15.88 -7.69 -2.92
N VAL A 26 -14.71 -8.21 -2.52
CA VAL A 26 -13.76 -7.45 -1.69
C VAL A 26 -13.21 -6.25 -2.45
N LEU A 27 -12.81 -6.44 -3.71
CA LEU A 27 -12.31 -5.35 -4.57
C LEU A 27 -13.39 -4.28 -4.81
N GLN A 28 -14.64 -4.68 -4.98
CA GLN A 28 -15.75 -3.73 -5.14
C GLN A 28 -16.00 -2.94 -3.84
N ARG A 29 -15.96 -3.61 -2.68
CA ARG A 29 -16.09 -2.95 -1.36
C ARG A 29 -14.95 -1.96 -1.10
N ALA A 30 -13.75 -2.29 -1.56
CA ALA A 30 -12.59 -1.39 -1.52
C ALA A 30 -12.64 -0.30 -2.61
N LYS A 31 -13.72 -0.22 -3.40
CA LYS A 31 -13.91 0.70 -4.54
C LYS A 31 -12.87 0.55 -5.64
N LEU A 32 -12.08 -0.53 -5.62
CA LEU A 32 -11.01 -0.84 -6.59
C LEU A 32 -11.56 -1.33 -7.93
N ILE A 33 -12.80 -1.80 -7.95
CA ILE A 33 -13.53 -2.11 -9.18
C ILE A 33 -14.94 -1.51 -9.14
N THR A 34 -15.46 -1.17 -10.31
CA THR A 34 -16.86 -0.82 -10.52
C THR A 34 -17.58 -1.95 -11.24
N GLN A 35 -18.83 -2.22 -10.84
CA GLN A 35 -19.67 -3.24 -11.46
C GLN A 35 -21.03 -2.62 -11.80
N GLY A 36 -21.39 -2.61 -13.09
CA GLY A 36 -22.72 -2.17 -13.55
C GLY A 36 -23.85 -3.02 -12.97
N ARG A 37 -25.05 -2.45 -12.80
CA ARG A 37 -26.19 -3.10 -12.11
C ARG A 37 -26.95 -4.12 -12.97
N GLN A 38 -26.59 -4.31 -14.24
CA GLN A 38 -27.27 -5.26 -15.13
C GLN A 38 -26.81 -6.69 -14.83
N ALA A 39 -27.77 -7.55 -14.50
CA ALA A 39 -27.57 -8.79 -13.76
C ALA A 39 -26.85 -9.93 -14.53
N GLN A 40 -26.50 -9.73 -15.80
CA GLN A 40 -25.92 -10.79 -16.65
C GLN A 40 -24.58 -10.43 -17.30
N TRP A 41 -24.33 -9.14 -17.57
CA TRP A 41 -23.10 -8.61 -18.17
C TRP A 41 -22.60 -7.49 -17.25
N ARG A 42 -21.77 -7.84 -16.27
CA ARG A 42 -21.12 -6.84 -15.42
C ARG A 42 -19.73 -6.57 -15.96
N PRO A 43 -19.52 -5.51 -16.76
CA PRO A 43 -18.17 -5.08 -17.06
C PRO A 43 -17.48 -4.72 -15.74
N CYS A 44 -16.40 -5.44 -15.43
CA CYS A 44 -15.52 -5.11 -14.31
C CYS A 44 -14.49 -4.11 -14.81
N GLN A 45 -14.61 -2.86 -14.38
CA GLN A 45 -13.61 -1.82 -14.67
C GLN A 45 -12.73 -1.59 -13.44
N LEU A 46 -11.42 -1.49 -13.67
CA LEU A 46 -10.45 -1.16 -12.63
C LEU A 46 -10.55 0.32 -12.29
N ASN A 47 -10.61 0.63 -11.00
CA ASN A 47 -10.51 1.97 -10.47
C ASN A 47 -9.23 2.12 -9.67
N ALA A 48 -8.25 2.85 -10.22
CA ALA A 48 -6.96 3.07 -9.59
C ALA A 48 -6.99 4.14 -8.47
N ALA A 49 -8.05 4.96 -8.38
CA ALA A 49 -8.11 6.08 -7.45
C ALA A 49 -7.94 5.67 -5.96
N PRO A 50 -8.56 4.58 -5.45
CA PRO A 50 -8.36 4.19 -4.06
C PRO A 50 -6.95 3.66 -3.76
N LEU A 51 -6.23 3.13 -4.76
CA LEU A 51 -4.82 2.75 -4.57
C LEU A 51 -3.92 3.98 -4.47
N HIS A 52 -4.21 5.03 -5.23
CA HIS A 52 -3.50 6.29 -5.14
C HIS A 52 -3.68 6.92 -3.76
N GLU A 53 -4.91 6.97 -3.24
CA GLU A 53 -5.21 7.49 -1.91
C GLU A 53 -4.45 6.71 -0.80
N ALA A 54 -4.40 5.39 -0.90
CA ALA A 54 -3.62 4.57 0.03
C ALA A 54 -2.10 4.84 -0.08
N ALA A 55 -1.59 4.98 -1.30
CA ALA A 55 -0.19 5.30 -1.54
C ALA A 55 0.19 6.67 -0.97
N ASP A 56 -0.66 7.68 -1.17
CA ASP A 56 -0.46 9.04 -0.63
C ASP A 56 -0.45 9.04 0.90
N PHE A 57 -1.37 8.30 1.52
CA PHE A 57 -1.43 8.17 2.98
C PHE A 57 -0.18 7.49 3.54
N ILE A 58 0.27 6.39 2.92
CA ILE A 58 1.51 5.69 3.31
C ILE A 58 2.73 6.60 3.08
N GLY A 59 2.75 7.38 1.99
CA GLY A 59 3.79 8.34 1.69
C GLY A 59 3.94 9.43 2.76
N GLN A 60 2.83 10.01 3.19
CA GLN A 60 2.83 11.00 4.29
C GLN A 60 3.39 10.42 5.59
N TYR A 61 3.08 9.16 5.89
CA TYR A 61 3.62 8.51 7.07
C TYR A 61 5.13 8.31 6.95
N ARG A 62 5.63 7.90 5.78
CA ARG A 62 7.07 7.74 5.52
C ARG A 62 7.86 9.00 5.89
N GLU A 63 7.42 10.18 5.44
CA GLU A 63 8.09 11.45 5.74
C GLU A 63 8.22 11.71 7.25
N HIS A 64 7.18 11.36 8.02
CA HIS A 64 7.22 11.52 9.47
C HIS A 64 8.23 10.60 10.15
N TRP A 65 8.35 9.35 9.69
CA TRP A 65 9.32 8.40 10.23
C TRP A 65 10.75 8.75 9.83
N GLU A 66 10.98 9.19 8.60
CA GLU A 66 12.30 9.63 8.14
C GLU A 66 12.81 10.78 9.01
N GLN A 67 11.99 11.81 9.25
CA GLN A 67 12.37 12.91 10.15
C GLN A 67 12.65 12.45 11.59
N SER A 68 11.92 11.45 12.09
CA SER A 68 12.12 10.93 13.45
C SER A 68 13.42 10.13 13.55
N LEU A 69 13.74 9.35 12.52
CA LEU A 69 14.99 8.59 12.42
C LEU A 69 16.20 9.51 12.26
N ASP A 70 16.09 10.57 11.45
CA ASP A 70 17.16 11.57 11.29
C ASP A 70 17.52 12.25 12.62
N ARG A 71 16.50 12.58 13.43
CA ARG A 71 16.71 13.14 14.78
C ARG A 71 17.39 12.15 15.71
N LEU A 72 17.00 10.89 15.64
CA LEU A 72 17.63 9.84 16.45
C LEU A 72 19.10 9.66 16.06
N ASP A 73 19.41 9.63 14.76
CA ASP A 73 20.77 9.56 14.25
C ASP A 73 21.62 10.75 14.70
N ALA A 74 21.07 11.96 14.64
CA ALA A 74 21.74 13.16 15.14
C ALA A 74 22.01 13.07 16.65
N TYR A 75 21.05 12.59 17.43
CA TYR A 75 21.20 12.42 18.88
C TYR A 75 22.30 11.38 19.21
N LEU A 76 22.29 10.23 18.53
CA LEU A 76 23.29 9.19 18.71
C LEU A 76 24.70 9.68 18.37
N LYS A 77 24.85 10.43 17.27
CA LYS A 77 26.13 11.06 16.89
C LYS A 77 26.63 12.03 17.97
N ASN A 78 25.74 12.84 18.54
CA ASN A 78 26.11 13.74 19.63
C ASN A 78 26.59 12.96 20.86
N LEU A 79 25.87 11.92 21.27
CA LEU A 79 26.24 11.10 22.43
C LEU A 79 27.62 10.43 22.24
N GLN A 80 27.87 9.85 21.07
CA GLN A 80 29.17 9.26 20.72
C GLN A 80 30.31 10.30 20.70
N SER A 81 30.02 11.52 20.25
CA SER A 81 31.00 12.62 20.25
C SER A 81 31.36 13.11 21.66
N GLU A 82 30.41 13.06 22.59
CA GLU A 82 30.65 13.44 23.99
C GLU A 82 31.42 12.34 24.74
N GLU A 83 31.11 11.06 24.49
CA GLU A 83 31.89 9.94 25.03
C GLU A 83 33.36 9.99 24.60
N THR A 84 33.62 10.22 23.31
CA THR A 84 34.99 10.30 22.76
C THR A 84 35.77 11.50 23.32
N LYS A 85 35.13 12.66 23.53
CA LYS A 85 35.75 13.82 24.20
C LYS A 85 36.07 13.56 25.68
N SER A 86 35.20 12.84 26.40
CA SER A 86 35.42 12.51 27.81
C SER A 86 36.60 11.56 28.03
N ALA A 87 36.83 10.62 27.09
CA ALA A 87 37.95 9.69 27.13
C ALA A 87 39.30 10.37 26.82
N GLY A 88 39.31 11.39 25.97
CA GLY A 88 40.52 12.16 25.64
C GLY A 88 40.98 13.13 26.74
N LYS A 89 40.08 13.56 27.64
CA LYS A 89 40.39 14.51 28.72
C LYS A 89 40.95 13.86 29.99
N LYS A 90 41.01 12.52 30.02
CA LYS A 90 41.51 11.71 31.15
C LYS A 90 42.94 11.18 30.93
N LYS A 91 43.64 11.64 29.89
CA LYS A 91 44.99 11.20 29.51
C LYS A 91 45.99 12.35 29.60
#